data_AF-A0A522EAD0-F1
#
_entry.id   AF-A0A522EAD0-F1
#
_cell.length_a   1.000
_cell.length_b   1.000
_cell.length_c   1.000
_cell.angle_alpha   90.00
_cell.angle_beta   90.00
_cell.angle_gamma   90.00
#
_symmetry.space_group_name_H-M   'P 1'
#
loop_
_entity.id
_entity.type
_entity.pdbx_description
1 polymer ?
#
loop_
_entity_poly.entity_id
_entity_poly.type
_entity_poly.pdbx_seq_one_letter_code
_entity_poly.pdbx_strand_id
1 'polypeptide(L)'
;MFDIPNIHIPIYVFLFVFGAYMLFYLLYSLFNIYHLVRYGVYGFGLYLIITIFTGGTILLVAGSTMLLMEYDWTLPISLNDAATFSDETLFPAL
;
A
#
# COMPACT_ATOMS: atom_id res chain seq x y z
N MET A 1 30.90 11.13 -19.91
CA MET A 1 29.71 10.28 -19.76
C MET A 1 29.67 9.86 -18.30
N PHE A 2 28.64 10.24 -17.55
CA PHE A 2 28.52 9.82 -16.15
C PHE A 2 28.01 8.37 -16.16
N ASP A 3 28.84 7.42 -15.75
CA ASP A 3 28.37 6.06 -15.46
C ASP A 3 27.58 6.09 -14.17
N ILE A 4 26.25 5.93 -14.28
CA ILE A 4 25.42 5.72 -13.12
C ILE A 4 25.78 4.33 -12.59
N PRO A 5 26.23 4.20 -11.33
CA PRO A 5 26.51 2.89 -10.77
C PRO A 5 25.25 2.03 -10.85
N ASN A 6 25.39 0.78 -11.28
CA ASN A 6 24.29 -0.17 -11.35
C ASN A 6 23.88 -0.56 -9.92
N ILE A 7 23.06 0.29 -9.30
CA ILE A 7 22.52 0.06 -7.97
C ILE A 7 21.31 -0.85 -8.13
N HIS A 8 21.44 -2.06 -7.59
CA HIS A 8 20.34 -2.98 -7.45
C HIS A 8 19.60 -2.66 -6.15
N ILE A 9 18.45 -2.01 -6.26
CA ILE A 9 17.59 -1.75 -5.10
C ILE A 9 16.59 -2.90 -5.00
N PRO A 10 16.56 -3.63 -3.88
CA PRO A 10 15.55 -4.66 -3.69
C PRO A 10 14.19 -4.02 -3.40
N ILE A 11 13.15 -4.56 -4.03
CA ILE A 11 11.80 -3.96 -4.06
C ILE A 11 11.15 -3.95 -2.66
N TYR A 12 11.60 -4.81 -1.73
CA TYR A 12 11.09 -4.84 -0.36
C TYR A 12 11.15 -3.49 0.37
N VAL A 13 11.99 -2.55 -0.06
CA VAL A 13 12.02 -1.19 0.51
C VAL A 13 10.67 -0.49 0.35
N PHE A 14 9.99 -0.67 -0.79
CA PHE A 14 8.65 -0.12 -1.03
C PHE A 14 7.59 -0.79 -0.15
N LEU A 15 7.73 -2.10 0.10
CA LEU A 15 6.87 -2.82 1.04
C LEU A 15 6.98 -2.27 2.46
N PHE A 16 8.16 -1.81 2.88
CA PHE A 16 8.32 -1.24 4.21
C PHE A 16 7.49 0.04 4.37
N VAL A 17 7.55 0.94 3.38
CA VAL A 17 6.76 2.20 3.37
C VAL A 17 5.27 1.88 3.36
N PHE A 18 4.85 0.95 2.50
CA PHE A 18 3.47 0.50 2.44
C PHE A 18 3.01 -0.15 3.76
N GLY A 19 3.84 -1.00 4.36
CA GLY A 19 3.57 -1.66 5.63
C GLY A 19 3.41 -0.67 6.78
N ALA A 20 4.27 0.36 6.84
CA ALA A 20 4.12 1.45 7.81
C ALA A 20 2.80 2.20 7.61
N TYR A 21 2.46 2.54 6.37
CA TYR A 21 1.17 3.14 6.04
C TYR A 21 -0.01 2.27 6.49
N MET A 22 0.02 0.97 6.18
CA MET A 22 -1.03 0.02 6.57
C MET A 22 -1.15 -0.13 8.09
N LEU A 23 -0.03 -0.10 8.81
CA LEU A 23 -0.04 -0.11 10.27
C LEU A 23 -0.73 1.14 10.84
N PHE A 24 -0.39 2.34 10.36
CA PHE A 24 -1.04 3.57 10.79
C PHE A 24 -2.53 3.59 10.42
N TYR A 25 -2.88 3.10 9.23
CA TYR A 25 -4.26 2.93 8.81
C TYR A 25 -5.03 2.00 9.76
N LEU A 26 -4.48 0.84 10.12
CA LEU A 26 -5.10 -0.09 11.06
C LEU A 26 -5.30 0.53 12.45
N LEU A 27 -4.28 1.20 12.99
CA LEU A 27 -4.38 1.89 14.28
C LEU A 27 -5.46 2.97 14.26
N TYR A 28 -5.51 3.76 13.18
CA TYR A 28 -6.54 4.77 12.97
C TYR A 28 -7.94 4.15 12.86
N SER A 29 -8.09 3.05 12.12
CA SER A 29 -9.36 2.34 12.02
C SER A 29 -9.82 1.77 13.36
N LEU A 30 -8.91 1.16 14.14
CA LEU A 30 -9.22 0.67 15.48
C LEU A 30 -9.65 1.81 16.42
N PHE A 31 -8.95 2.94 16.36
CA PHE A 31 -9.33 4.14 17.11
C PHE A 31 -10.74 4.62 16.73
N ASN A 32 -11.07 4.68 15.43
CA ASN A 32 -12.40 5.08 14.98
C ASN A 32 -13.49 4.11 15.42
N ILE A 33 -13.25 2.81 15.31
CA ILE A 33 -14.20 1.79 15.77
C ILE A 33 -14.43 1.94 17.28
N TYR A 34 -13.35 2.06 18.06
CA TYR A 34 -13.45 2.30 19.49
C TYR A 34 -14.25 3.57 19.80
N HIS A 35 -13.96 4.67 19.08
CA HIS A 35 -14.64 5.95 19.28
C HIS A 35 -16.13 5.85 18.97
N LEU A 36 -16.51 5.21 17.86
CA LEU A 36 -17.90 5.00 17.48
C LEU A 36 -18.65 4.10 18.48
N VAL A 37 -18.01 3.02 18.95
CA VAL A 37 -18.61 2.13 19.95
C VAL A 37 -18.79 2.83 21.29
N ARG A 38 -17.84 3.68 21.69
CA ARG A 38 -17.84 4.32 23.01
C ARG A 38 -18.67 5.61 23.07
N TYR A 39 -18.64 6.42 22.03
CA TYR A 39 -19.20 7.78 21.99
C TYR A 39 -20.28 7.97 20.93
N GLY A 40 -20.49 6.99 20.05
CA GLY A 40 -21.55 7.04 19.05
C GLY A 40 -22.95 7.06 19.68
N VAL A 41 -23.86 7.81 19.07
CA VAL A 41 -25.27 7.82 19.49
C VAL A 41 -25.88 6.46 19.19
N TYR A 42 -26.41 5.82 20.23
CA TYR A 42 -26.96 4.47 20.14
C TYR A 42 -28.17 4.43 19.19
N GLY A 43 -28.09 3.57 18.16
CA GLY A 43 -29.16 3.40 17.19
C GLY A 43 -28.76 2.49 16.03
N PHE A 44 -29.74 2.08 15.22
CA PHE A 44 -29.51 1.19 14.07
C PHE A 44 -28.46 1.74 13.09
N GLY A 45 -28.48 3.06 12.85
CA GLY A 45 -27.50 3.71 11.97
C GLY A 45 -26.06 3.53 12.43
N LEU A 46 -25.80 3.55 13.75
CA LEU A 46 -24.47 3.33 14.31
C LEU A 46 -23.95 1.92 13.97
N TYR A 47 -24.78 0.89 14.16
CA TYR A 47 -24.40 -0.48 13.83
C TYR A 47 -24.11 -0.67 12.36
N LEU A 48 -24.91 -0.07 11.48
CA LEU A 48 -24.70 -0.12 10.04
C LEU A 48 -23.35 0.53 9.67
N ILE A 49 -23.07 1.72 10.19
CA ILE A 49 -21.81 2.45 9.94
C ILE A 49 -20.61 1.63 10.44
N ILE A 50 -20.66 1.13 11.67
CA ILE A 50 -19.56 0.31 12.23
C ILE A 50 -19.34 -0.95 11.40
N THR A 51 -20.41 -1.61 10.95
CA THR A 51 -20.32 -2.83 10.13
C THR A 51 -19.68 -2.55 8.79
N ILE A 52 -20.14 -1.50 8.08
CA ILE A 52 -19.58 -1.12 6.78
C ILE A 52 -18.13 -0.70 6.92
N PHE A 53 -17.80 0.11 7.94
CA PHE A 53 -16.44 0.58 8.17
C PHE A 53 -15.49 -0.59 8.47
N THR A 54 -15.87 -1.45 9.42
CA THR A 54 -15.06 -2.60 9.83
C THR A 54 -14.91 -3.59 8.67
N GLY A 55 -16.01 -3.90 7.97
CA GLY A 55 -15.99 -4.78 6.80
C GLY A 55 -15.12 -4.21 5.67
N GLY A 56 -15.23 -2.92 5.39
CA GLY A 56 -14.39 -2.22 4.42
C GLY A 56 -12.91 -2.26 4.78
N THR A 57 -12.57 -2.04 6.05
CA THR A 57 -11.18 -2.16 6.54
C THR A 57 -10.66 -3.59 6.39
N ILE A 58 -11.43 -4.61 6.75
CA ILE A 58 -11.04 -6.02 6.58
C ILE A 58 -10.80 -6.32 5.10
N LEU A 59 -11.74 -5.93 4.22
CA LEU A 59 -11.61 -6.16 2.77
C LEU A 59 -10.40 -5.46 2.17
N LEU A 60 -10.11 -4.23 2.58
CA LEU A 60 -8.96 -3.47 2.08
C LEU A 60 -7.64 -4.11 2.55
N VAL A 61 -7.54 -4.49 3.81
CA VAL A 61 -6.33 -5.12 4.38
C VAL A 61 -6.10 -6.51 3.78
N ALA A 62 -7.14 -7.35 3.76
CA ALA A 62 -7.04 -8.69 3.18
C ALA A 62 -6.79 -8.63 1.67
N GLY A 63 -7.55 -7.79 0.95
CA GLY A 63 -7.40 -7.61 -0.49
C GLY A 63 -6.00 -7.11 -0.89
N SER A 64 -5.48 -6.10 -0.19
CA SER A 64 -4.11 -5.63 -0.43
C SER A 64 -3.07 -6.71 -0.11
N THR A 65 -3.24 -7.46 0.98
CA THR A 65 -2.33 -8.57 1.31
C THR A 65 -2.33 -9.64 0.23
N MET A 66 -3.51 -10.09 -0.23
CA MET A 66 -3.61 -11.13 -1.26
C MET A 66 -3.00 -10.67 -2.59
N LEU A 67 -3.26 -9.44 -3.01
CA LEU A 67 -2.67 -8.89 -4.24
C LEU A 67 -1.14 -8.80 -4.16
N LEU A 68 -0.58 -8.51 -2.98
CA LEU A 68 0.87 -8.42 -2.80
C LEU A 68 1.55 -9.79 -2.68
N MET A 69 0.83 -10.85 -2.26
CA MET A 69 1.40 -12.19 -2.06
C MET A 69 1.85 -12.86 -3.36
N GLU A 70 1.29 -12.48 -4.50
CA GLU A 70 1.62 -13.07 -5.81
C GLU A 70 2.97 -12.58 -6.36
N TYR A 71 3.53 -11.51 -5.79
CA TYR A 71 4.76 -10.90 -6.26
C TYR A 71 5.98 -11.39 -5.48
N ASP A 72 7.09 -11.62 -6.19
CA ASP A 72 8.39 -11.85 -5.58
C ASP A 72 9.09 -10.52 -5.30
N TRP A 73 9.11 -10.15 -4.02
CA TRP A 73 9.68 -8.90 -3.52
C TRP A 73 11.20 -8.95 -3.34
N THR A 74 11.81 -10.11 -3.55
CA THR A 74 13.27 -10.31 -3.47
C THR A 74 13.95 -10.03 -4.80
N LEU A 75 13.18 -9.96 -5.90
CA LEU A 75 13.69 -9.59 -7.22
C LEU A 75 14.28 -8.17 -7.18
N PRO A 76 15.57 -8.00 -7.53
CA PRO A 76 16.19 -6.68 -7.58
C PRO A 76 15.72 -5.92 -8.83
N ILE A 77 15.41 -4.62 -8.67
CA ILE A 77 15.24 -3.72 -9.82
C ILE A 77 16.59 -3.07 -10.10
N SER A 78 17.03 -3.14 -11.36
CA SER A 78 18.13 -2.36 -11.90
C SER A 78 17.65 -0.93 -12.16
N LEU A 79 18.30 0.06 -11.56
CA LEU A 79 17.97 1.48 -11.83
C LEU A 79 18.24 1.87 -13.29
N ASN A 80 19.17 1.20 -13.97
CA ASN A 80 19.42 1.44 -15.39
C ASN A 80 18.22 1.01 -16.24
N ASP A 81 17.61 -0.14 -15.93
CA ASP A 81 16.47 -0.67 -16.68
C ASP A 81 15.20 0.16 -16.43
N ALA A 82 15.05 0.72 -15.23
CA ALA A 82 13.96 1.64 -14.91
C ALA A 82 14.09 2.98 -15.65
N ALA A 83 15.31 3.50 -15.80
CA ALA A 83 15.57 4.76 -16.49
C ALA A 83 15.40 4.65 -18.02
N THR A 84 15.82 3.55 -18.64
CA THR A 84 15.62 3.32 -20.08
C THR A 84 14.17 3.10 -20.46
N PHE A 85 13.35 2.48 -19.60
CA PHE A 85 11.92 2.33 -19.83
C PHE A 85 11.17 3.68 -19.90
N SER A 86 11.61 4.67 -19.11
CA SER A 86 11.07 6.04 -19.17
C SER A 86 11.45 6.81 -20.44
N ASP A 87 12.60 6.51 -21.07
CA ASP A 87 13.04 7.18 -22.30
C ASP A 87 12.29 6.66 -23.54
N GLU A 88 12.13 5.34 -23.68
CA GLU A 88 11.43 4.76 -24.85
C GLU A 88 9.94 5.12 -24.93
N THR A 89 9.30 5.40 -23.78
CA THR A 89 7.87 5.73 -23.72
C THR A 89 7.58 7.22 -23.91
N LEU A 90 8.53 8.12 -23.62
CA LEU A 90 8.37 9.57 -23.79
C LEU A 90 8.97 10.08 -25.11
N PHE A 91 9.99 9.42 -25.64
CA PHE A 91 10.61 9.75 -26.93
C PHE A 91 10.88 8.48 -27.76
N PRO A 92 9.84 7.83 -28.30
CA PRO A 92 10.04 6.68 -29.17
C PRO A 92 10.77 7.11 -30.45
N ALA A 93 11.97 6.57 -30.65
CA ALA A 93 12.83 6.74 -31.82
C ALA A 93 13.28 8.18 -32.13
N LEU A 94 14.26 8.67 -31.37
CA LEU A 94 15.42 9.37 -31.94
C LEU A 94 16.61 8.42 -32.00
#